data_AF-A0A241XEL2-F1
#
_entry.id   AF-A0A241XEL2-F1
#
_cell.length_a   1.000
_cell.length_b   1.000
_cell.length_c   1.000
_cell.angle_alpha   90.00
_cell.angle_beta   90.00
_cell.angle_gamma   90.00
#
_symmetry.space_group_name_H-M   'P 1'
#
loop_
_entity.id
_entity.type
_entity.pdbx_description
1 polymer ?
#
loop_
_entity_poly.entity_id
_entity_poly.type
_entity_poly.pdbx_seq_one_letter_code
_entity_poly.pdbx_strand_id
1 'polypeptide(L)'
;MDENYIIARSIKEANKFIQTWEEADIQNLTDDQTKAAVSFASKINSELREWIRMHLDGEGTAHEEGYLKEQQAPWKKASAGDLFTDFGWWHRIANLMLHTANINHAMLGGDRYHSRLMKIFRDRFSYPEE
;
A
#
# COMPACT_ATOMS: atom_id res chain seq x y z
N MET A 1 -10.28 -2.39 -9.45
CA MET A 1 -8.90 -2.74 -9.08
C MET A 1 -8.99 -4.15 -8.51
N ASP A 2 -8.23 -5.09 -9.06
CA ASP A 2 -8.23 -6.45 -8.51
C ASP A 2 -7.21 -6.53 -7.36
N GLU A 3 -7.68 -6.30 -6.14
CA GLU A 3 -6.86 -6.37 -4.93
C GLU A 3 -6.28 -7.78 -4.74
N ASN A 4 -6.99 -8.83 -5.15
CA ASN A 4 -6.51 -10.21 -5.05
C ASN A 4 -5.32 -10.45 -5.97
N TYR A 5 -5.32 -9.86 -7.17
CA TYR A 5 -4.17 -9.92 -8.08
C TYR A 5 -2.91 -9.32 -7.44
N ILE A 6 -3.04 -8.14 -6.81
CA ILE A 6 -1.92 -7.44 -6.18
C ILE A 6 -1.42 -8.18 -4.95
N ILE A 7 -2.33 -8.68 -4.11
CA ILE A 7 -1.99 -9.46 -2.91
C ILE A 7 -1.28 -10.76 -3.31
N ALA A 8 -1.77 -11.48 -4.32
CA ALA A 8 -1.16 -12.72 -4.80
C ALA A 8 0.28 -12.49 -5.29
N ARG A 9 0.54 -11.39 -6.00
CA ARG A 9 1.90 -11.02 -6.46
C ARG A 9 2.81 -10.47 -5.36
N SER A 10 2.27 -10.22 -4.17
CA SER A 10 3.00 -9.68 -3.01
C SER A 10 3.05 -10.66 -1.83
N ILE A 11 2.70 -11.94 -2.04
CA ILE A 11 2.46 -12.92 -0.96
C ILE A 11 3.69 -13.15 -0.06
N LYS A 12 4.90 -13.10 -0.62
CA LYS A 12 6.13 -13.29 0.14
C LYS A 12 6.35 -12.16 1.14
N GLU A 13 6.20 -10.92 0.68
CA GLU A 13 6.34 -9.72 1.50
C GLU A 13 5.18 -9.60 2.49
N ALA A 14 3.96 -9.96 2.08
CA ALA A 14 2.79 -10.02 2.94
C ALA A 14 3.00 -10.97 4.14
N ASN A 15 3.45 -12.21 3.87
CA ASN A 15 3.73 -13.19 4.92
C ASN A 15 4.82 -12.69 5.88
N LYS A 16 5.88 -12.09 5.35
CA LYS A 16 6.96 -11.54 6.20
C LYS A 16 6.46 -10.40 7.08
N PHE A 17 5.65 -9.50 6.53
CA PHE A 17 5.02 -8.42 7.29
C PHE A 17 4.13 -8.98 8.42
N ILE A 18 3.19 -9.87 8.08
CA ILE A 18 2.27 -10.47 9.06
C ILE A 18 3.02 -11.16 10.20
N GLN A 19 3.97 -12.05 9.88
CA GLN A 19 4.73 -12.80 10.88
C GLN A 19 5.58 -11.91 11.79
N THR A 20 6.11 -10.80 11.27
CA THR A 20 6.94 -9.90 12.07
C THR A 20 6.11 -8.93 12.91
N TRP A 21 4.85 -8.69 12.52
CA TRP A 21 3.97 -7.72 13.16
C TRP A 21 2.94 -8.33 14.12
N GLU A 22 2.70 -9.65 14.07
CA GLU A 22 1.68 -10.35 14.87
C GLU A 22 1.75 -10.03 16.37
N GLU A 23 2.96 -9.94 16.93
CA GLU A 23 3.20 -9.63 18.35
C GLU A 23 3.90 -8.28 18.55
N ALA A 24 3.85 -7.38 17.56
CA ALA A 24 4.57 -6.13 17.61
C ALA A 24 3.99 -5.13 18.61
N ASP A 25 4.85 -4.51 19.42
CA ASP A 25 4.51 -3.25 20.08
C ASP A 25 4.54 -2.12 19.05
N ILE A 26 3.36 -1.69 18.62
CA ILE A 26 3.17 -0.66 17.59
C ILE A 26 3.76 0.71 17.99
N GLN A 27 3.97 0.97 19.27
CA GLN A 27 4.65 2.18 19.72
C GLN A 27 6.17 2.05 19.57
N ASN A 28 6.71 0.84 19.71
CA ASN A 28 8.15 0.55 19.77
C ASN A 28 8.55 -0.54 18.77
N LEU A 29 8.35 -0.27 17.49
CA LEU A 29 8.73 -1.20 16.43
C LEU A 29 10.25 -1.38 16.35
N THR A 30 10.67 -2.62 16.13
CA THR A 30 12.05 -2.96 15.78
C THR A 30 12.39 -2.52 14.35
N ASP A 31 13.68 -2.49 14.03
CA ASP A 31 14.15 -2.23 12.67
C ASP A 31 13.63 -3.27 11.68
N ASP A 32 13.55 -4.55 12.08
CA ASP A 32 13.08 -5.63 11.23
C ASP A 32 11.57 -5.52 10.95
N GLN A 33 10.78 -5.12 11.93
CA GLN A 33 9.36 -4.80 11.74
C GLN A 33 9.19 -3.63 10.77
N THR A 34 9.98 -2.57 10.94
CA THR A 34 9.95 -1.41 10.05
C THR A 34 10.33 -1.81 8.61
N LYS A 35 11.40 -2.60 8.43
CA LYS A 35 11.85 -3.10 7.12
C LYS A 35 10.83 -4.02 6.45
N ALA A 36 10.14 -4.87 7.21
CA ALA A 36 9.10 -5.75 6.68
C ALA A 36 7.90 -4.95 6.16
N ALA A 37 7.46 -3.93 6.90
CA ALA A 37 6.40 -3.02 6.46
C ALA A 37 6.79 -2.23 5.20
N VAL A 38 7.99 -1.67 5.17
CA VAL A 38 8.51 -0.94 3.99
C VAL A 38 8.58 -1.86 2.77
N SER A 39 9.12 -3.07 2.93
CA SER A 39 9.25 -4.03 1.83
C SER A 39 7.88 -4.39 1.23
N PHE A 40 6.89 -4.66 2.09
CA PHE A 40 5.55 -5.00 1.62
C PHE A 40 4.84 -3.81 0.96
N ALA A 41 4.94 -2.62 1.54
CA ALA A 41 4.40 -1.40 0.96
C ALA A 41 5.01 -1.08 -0.42
N SER A 42 6.34 -1.22 -0.56
CA SER A 42 7.05 -1.03 -1.83
C SER A 42 6.60 -2.03 -2.89
N LYS A 43 6.38 -3.29 -2.51
CA LYS A 43 5.92 -4.33 -3.42
C LYS A 43 4.50 -4.04 -3.91
N ILE A 44 3.58 -3.71 -2.99
CA ILE A 44 2.22 -3.28 -3.35
C ILE A 44 2.27 -2.06 -4.28
N ASN A 45 3.06 -1.04 -3.95
CA ASN A 45 3.20 0.16 -4.77
C ASN A 45 3.63 -0.23 -6.19
N SER A 46 4.67 -1.04 -6.35
CA SER A 46 5.18 -1.48 -7.65
C SER A 46 4.13 -2.24 -8.46
N GLU A 47 3.45 -3.21 -7.85
CA GLU A 47 2.43 -4.02 -8.50
C GLU A 47 1.19 -3.19 -8.89
N LEU A 48 0.78 -2.24 -8.05
CA LEU A 48 -0.27 -1.28 -8.38
C LEU A 48 0.15 -0.41 -9.56
N ARG A 49 1.41 0.04 -9.60
CA ARG A 49 1.94 0.83 -10.72
C ARG A 49 1.86 0.05 -12.03
N GLU A 50 2.32 -1.20 -11.99
CA GLU A 50 2.33 -2.11 -13.15
C GLU A 50 0.92 -2.39 -13.64
N TRP A 51 0.00 -2.77 -12.75
CA TRP A 51 -1.39 -3.05 -13.07
C TRP A 51 -2.07 -1.85 -13.71
N ILE A 52 -1.92 -0.67 -13.10
CA ILE A 52 -2.47 0.58 -13.62
C ILE A 52 -1.94 0.86 -15.03
N ARG A 53 -0.63 0.73 -15.26
CA ARG A 53 -0.01 0.98 -16.57
C ARG A 53 -0.59 0.05 -17.63
N MET A 54 -0.63 -1.26 -17.35
CA MET A 54 -1.15 -2.26 -18.29
C MET A 54 -2.61 -2.01 -18.67
N HIS A 55 -3.43 -1.51 -17.75
CA HIS A 55 -4.86 -1.28 -18.01
C HIS A 55 -5.16 0.10 -18.59
N LEU A 56 -4.23 1.05 -18.52
CA LEU A 56 -4.32 2.29 -19.29
C LEU A 56 -3.87 2.11 -20.74
N ASP A 57 -2.90 1.24 -20.99
CA ASP A 57 -2.33 1.01 -22.32
C ASP A 57 -3.17 0.02 -23.15
N GLY A 58 -4.24 -0.55 -22.58
CA GLY A 58 -5.13 -1.52 -23.22
C GLY A 58 -6.42 -0.92 -23.81
N GLU A 59 -7.16 -1.71 -24.60
CA GLU A 59 -8.50 -1.37 -25.10
C GLU A 59 -9.56 -1.59 -24.01
N GLY A 60 -9.67 -0.65 -23.06
CA GLY A 60 -10.70 -0.64 -22.03
C GLY A 60 -11.94 0.17 -22.43
N THR A 61 -13.05 0.00 -21.72
CA THR A 61 -14.20 0.90 -21.85
C THR A 61 -13.91 2.27 -21.23
N ALA A 62 -14.58 3.32 -21.70
CA ALA A 62 -14.44 4.67 -21.12
C ALA A 62 -14.76 4.73 -19.61
N HIS A 63 -15.60 3.81 -19.12
CA HIS A 63 -15.91 3.66 -17.69
C HIS A 63 -14.72 3.10 -16.91
N GLU A 64 -14.07 2.05 -17.42
CA GLU A 64 -12.88 1.45 -16.82
C GLU A 64 -11.70 2.43 -16.84
N GLU A 65 -11.51 3.16 -17.93
CA GLU A 65 -10.50 4.22 -17.99
C GLU A 65 -10.75 5.32 -16.94
N GLY A 66 -12.00 5.74 -16.75
CA GLY A 66 -12.37 6.75 -15.75
C GLY A 66 -12.01 6.30 -14.34
N TYR A 67 -12.41 5.08 -13.98
CA TYR A 67 -12.08 4.46 -12.69
C TYR A 67 -10.56 4.32 -12.50
N LEU A 68 -9.81 3.91 -13.53
CA LEU A 68 -8.34 3.79 -13.47
C LEU A 68 -7.67 5.15 -13.31
N LYS A 69 -8.17 6.19 -13.97
CA LYS A 69 -7.69 7.57 -13.82
C LYS A 69 -7.96 8.11 -12.42
N GLU A 70 -9.07 7.73 -11.78
CA GLU A 70 -9.36 8.06 -10.37
C GLU A 70 -8.46 7.32 -9.38
N GLN A 71 -8.15 6.05 -9.62
CA GLN A 71 -7.18 5.30 -8.79
C GLN A 71 -5.77 5.88 -8.92
N GLN A 72 -5.46 6.44 -10.09
CA GLN A 72 -4.22 7.19 -10.34
C GLN A 72 -4.25 8.60 -9.80
N ALA A 73 -5.40 9.28 -9.67
CA ALA A 73 -5.42 10.70 -9.31
C ALA A 73 -4.53 11.04 -8.08
N PRO A 74 -4.50 10.21 -7.01
CA PRO A 74 -3.63 10.44 -5.85
C PRO A 74 -2.12 10.39 -6.11
N TRP A 75 -1.62 9.82 -7.21
CA TRP A 75 -0.16 9.73 -7.48
C TRP A 75 0.35 10.69 -8.57
N LYS A 76 -0.55 11.26 -9.39
CA LYS A 76 -0.21 11.92 -10.67
C LYS A 76 -0.39 13.42 -10.57
N LYS A 77 -1.27 13.84 -9.66
CA LYS A 77 -1.61 15.23 -9.39
C LYS A 77 -1.30 15.65 -7.95
N ALA A 78 -0.78 14.73 -7.14
CA ALA A 78 -0.44 15.02 -5.77
C ALA A 78 0.76 15.98 -5.70
N SER A 79 0.66 17.03 -4.90
CA SER A 79 1.87 17.65 -4.35
C SER A 79 2.49 16.68 -3.33
N ALA A 80 3.76 16.87 -2.92
CA ALA A 80 4.42 15.96 -1.98
C ALA A 80 3.63 15.68 -0.69
N GLY A 81 2.80 16.64 -0.26
CA GLY A 81 1.90 16.48 0.90
C GLY A 81 0.70 15.57 0.61
N ASP A 82 0.17 15.56 -0.61
CA ASP A 82 -1.09 14.90 -0.97
C ASP A 82 -0.97 13.36 -1.11
N LEU A 83 0.24 12.79 -1.14
CA LEU A 83 0.40 11.33 -1.15
C LEU A 83 0.05 10.69 0.20
N PHE A 84 0.26 11.44 1.27
CA PHE A 84 0.18 10.94 2.65
C PHE A 84 -1.01 11.51 3.43
N THR A 85 -1.89 12.26 2.75
CA THR A 85 -3.17 12.71 3.28
C THR A 85 -4.13 11.54 3.41
N ASP A 86 -5.22 11.79 4.12
CA ASP A 86 -6.34 10.85 4.21
C ASP A 86 -6.86 10.56 2.79
N PHE A 87 -7.11 9.28 2.52
CA PHE A 87 -7.48 8.76 1.18
C PHE A 87 -6.42 8.94 0.07
N GLY A 88 -5.23 9.48 0.40
CA GLY A 88 -4.09 9.59 -0.49
C GLY A 88 -3.47 8.23 -0.87
N TRP A 89 -2.45 8.25 -1.72
CA TRP A 89 -1.85 7.02 -2.27
C TRP A 89 -1.36 6.05 -1.19
N TRP A 90 -0.53 6.54 -0.27
CA TRP A 90 0.05 5.71 0.78
C TRP A 90 -0.98 5.29 1.84
N HIS A 91 -2.05 6.07 2.01
CA HIS A 91 -3.19 5.70 2.84
C HIS A 91 -3.93 4.49 2.26
N ARG A 92 -4.12 4.44 0.93
CA ARG A 92 -4.73 3.28 0.26
C ARG A 92 -3.84 2.04 0.38
N ILE A 93 -2.53 2.20 0.25
CA ILE A 93 -1.57 1.10 0.47
C ILE A 93 -1.62 0.60 1.91
N ALA A 94 -1.66 1.48 2.91
CA ALA A 94 -1.81 1.09 4.31
C ALA A 94 -3.10 0.27 4.53
N ASN A 95 -4.23 0.73 3.97
CA ASN A 95 -5.49 0.00 4.02
C ASN A 95 -5.37 -1.39 3.40
N LEU A 96 -4.72 -1.52 2.23
CA LEU A 96 -4.54 -2.81 1.57
C LEU A 96 -3.65 -3.77 2.37
N MET A 97 -2.60 -3.25 3.03
CA MET A 97 -1.76 -4.05 3.93
C MET A 97 -2.55 -4.59 5.12
N LEU A 98 -3.37 -3.75 5.77
CA LEU A 98 -4.21 -4.17 6.90
C LEU A 98 -5.32 -5.12 6.44
N HIS A 99 -5.92 -4.89 5.27
CA HIS A 99 -6.87 -5.82 4.68
C HIS A 99 -6.22 -7.19 4.44
N THR A 100 -5.00 -7.21 3.89
CA THR A 100 -4.23 -8.44 3.67
C THR A 100 -3.97 -9.19 4.97
N ALA A 101 -3.62 -8.48 6.05
CA ALA A 101 -3.45 -9.10 7.36
C ALA A 101 -4.78 -9.68 7.90
N ASN A 102 -5.88 -8.94 7.76
CA ASN A 102 -7.20 -9.35 8.22
C ASN A 102 -7.71 -10.62 7.51
N ILE A 103 -7.57 -10.71 6.18
CA ILE A 103 -7.98 -11.92 5.42
C ILE A 103 -7.09 -13.14 5.74
N ASN A 104 -5.87 -12.92 6.24
CA ASN A 104 -4.99 -13.97 6.75
C ASN A 104 -5.14 -14.19 8.26
N HIS A 105 -6.23 -13.69 8.87
CA HIS A 105 -6.57 -13.85 10.29
C HIS A 105 -5.57 -13.26 11.29
N ALA A 106 -4.66 -12.39 10.85
CA ALA A 106 -3.79 -11.65 11.74
C ALA A 106 -4.54 -10.46 12.36
N MET A 107 -4.43 -10.27 13.68
CA MET A 107 -5.08 -9.17 14.41
C MET A 107 -4.34 -7.83 14.26
N LEU A 108 -3.98 -7.48 13.02
CA LEU A 108 -3.32 -6.24 12.65
C LEU A 108 -4.36 -5.28 12.07
N GLY A 109 -5.14 -4.64 12.94
CA GLY A 109 -6.29 -3.83 12.54
C GLY A 109 -6.50 -2.58 13.38
N GLY A 110 -7.20 -1.61 12.80
CA GLY A 110 -7.62 -0.37 13.45
C GLY A 110 -6.65 0.81 13.28
N ASP A 111 -7.12 1.98 13.72
CA ASP A 111 -6.50 3.28 13.45
C ASP A 111 -5.05 3.40 13.93
N ARG A 112 -4.67 2.66 14.99
CA ARG A 112 -3.31 2.68 15.54
C ARG A 112 -2.29 2.06 14.59
N TYR A 113 -2.62 0.91 14.01
CA TYR A 113 -1.75 0.24 13.03
C TYR A 113 -1.66 1.06 11.75
N HIS A 114 -2.81 1.58 11.28
CA HIS A 114 -2.86 2.45 10.10
C HIS A 114 -1.99 3.71 10.30
N SER A 115 -2.17 4.41 11.42
CA SER A 115 -1.39 5.61 11.75
C SER A 115 0.11 5.32 11.84
N ARG A 116 0.49 4.17 12.40
CA ARG A 116 1.89 3.76 12.49
C ARG A 116 2.48 3.48 11.10
N LEU A 117 1.76 2.77 10.24
CA LEU A 117 2.17 2.54 8.85
C LEU A 117 2.35 3.87 8.11
N MET A 118 1.39 4.79 8.22
CA MET A 118 1.49 6.11 7.60
C MET A 118 2.71 6.90 8.07
N LYS A 119 3.07 6.81 9.35
CA LYS A 119 4.30 7.42 9.88
C LYS A 119 5.54 6.80 9.23
N ILE A 120 5.63 5.47 9.18
CA ILE A 120 6.73 4.76 8.50
C ILE A 120 6.82 5.21 7.04
N PHE A 121 5.70 5.31 6.34
CA PHE A 121 5.68 5.67 4.92
C PHE A 121 6.17 7.09 4.68
N ARG A 122 5.76 8.06 5.51
CA ARG A 122 6.27 9.44 5.44
C ARG A 122 7.78 9.52 5.70
N ASP A 123 8.29 8.69 6.59
CA ASP A 123 9.72 8.67 6.94
C ASP A 123 10.59 7.98 5.87
N ARG A 124 10.02 7.05 5.10
CA ARG A 124 10.77 6.14 4.22
C ARG A 124 10.53 6.34 2.73
N PHE A 125 9.41 6.94 2.36
CA PHE A 125 9.06 7.22 0.96
C PHE A 125 9.00 8.73 0.75
N SER A 126 9.65 9.21 -0.31
CA SER A 126 9.60 10.61 -0.75
C SER A 126 9.09 10.70 -2.21
N TYR A 127 8.65 11.89 -2.62
CA TYR A 127 8.15 12.19 -3.97
C TYR A 127 9.29 12.42 -4.98
N PRO A 128 9.08 12.15 -6.28
CA PRO A 128 8.99 10.82 -6.87
C PRO A 128 10.38 10.25 -7.22
N GLU A 129 10.55 8.94 -7.14
CA GLU A 129 11.52 8.24 -7.99
C GLU A 129 11.14 8.53 -9.45
N GLU A 130 12.08 9.13 -10.19
CA GLU A 130 12.05 9.25 -11.66
C GLU A 130 12.05 7.87 -12.32
#